data_AF-A0A7R9LEG2-F1
#
_entry.id   AF-A0A7R9LEG2-F1
#
_cell.length_a   1.000
_cell.length_b   1.000
_cell.length_c   1.000
_cell.angle_alpha   90.00
_cell.angle_beta   90.00
_cell.angle_gamma   90.00
#
_symmetry.space_group_name_H-M   'P 1'
#
loop_
_entity.id
_entity.type
_entity.pdbx_description
1 polymer ?
#
loop_
_entity_poly.entity_id
_entity_poly.type
_entity_poly.pdbx_seq_one_letter_code
_entity_poly.pdbx_strand_id
1 'polypeptide(L)' 'MTKDPEAKNWIVLCGSNNGWRNYADHAIVYRAYHMFRSYGIPEENIIVFHFDDIAYNKEISYPGIVMYETNGTDVY' A
#
# COMPACT_ATOMS: atom_id res chain seq x y z
N MET A 1 19.47 -24.90 -2.57
CA MET A 1 18.92 -24.28 -3.79
C MET A 1 19.59 -22.94 -3.96
N THR A 2 20.43 -22.76 -4.97
CA THR A 2 21.01 -21.45 -5.30
C THR A 2 19.93 -20.61 -5.98
N LYS A 3 19.69 -19.40 -5.47
CA LYS A 3 18.75 -18.45 -6.07
C LYS A 3 19.31 -18.04 -7.44
N ASP A 4 18.51 -18.18 -8.49
CA ASP A 4 18.88 -17.68 -9.82
C ASP A 4 19.05 -16.16 -9.73
N PRO A 5 20.24 -15.60 -10.04
CA PRO A 5 20.48 -14.17 -9.97
C PRO A 5 19.60 -13.34 -10.93
N GLU A 6 19.00 -13.97 -11.96
CA GLU A 6 18.08 -13.30 -12.88
C GLU A 6 16.60 -13.44 -12.49
N ALA A 7 16.29 -14.22 -11.45
CA ALA A 7 14.90 -14.40 -11.02
C ALA A 7 14.30 -13.10 -10.49
N LYS A 8 13.19 -12.69 -11.10
CA LYS A 8 12.40 -11.53 -10.66
C LYS A 8 11.56 -11.89 -9.43
N ASN A 9 11.62 -11.06 -8.39
CA ASN A 9 10.68 -11.15 -7.28
C ASN A 9 9.40 -10.38 -7.64
N TRP A 10 8.25 -10.99 -7.36
CA TRP A 10 6.91 -10.42 -7.58
C TRP A 10 6.18 -10.31 -6.26
N ILE A 11 5.39 -9.25 -6.11
CA ILE A 11 4.59 -8.98 -4.92
C ILE A 11 3.13 -8.82 -5.34
N VAL A 12 2.21 -9.47 -4.61
CA VAL A 12 0.77 -9.25 -4.74
C VAL A 12 0.25 -8.74 -3.42
N LEU A 13 -0.26 -7.52 -3.40
CA LEU A 13 -0.92 -6.92 -2.25
C LEU A 13 -2.44 -6.96 -2.49
N CYS A 14 -3.18 -7.42 -1.48
CA CYS A 14 -4.64 -7.53 -1.56
C CYS A 14 -5.27 -6.93 -0.31
N GLY A 15 -5.95 -5.79 -0.46
CA GLY A 15 -6.83 -5.22 0.54
C GLY A 15 -8.24 -5.79 0.38
N SER A 16 -8.67 -6.63 1.33
CA SER A 16 -9.95 -7.32 1.27
C SER A 16 -11.14 -6.52 1.81
N ASN A 17 -10.86 -5.43 2.52
CA ASN A 17 -11.86 -4.63 3.23
C ASN A 17 -12.12 -3.31 2.51
N ASN A 18 -13.27 -2.70 2.80
CA ASN A 18 -13.66 -1.39 2.30
C ASN A 18 -14.21 -0.49 3.41
N GLY A 19 -14.34 0.79 3.13
CA GLY A 19 -15.00 1.77 3.96
C GLY A 19 -14.15 2.30 5.12
N TRP A 20 -14.51 3.51 5.56
CA TRP A 20 -13.76 4.31 6.53
C TRP A 20 -13.39 3.58 7.83
N ARG A 21 -14.24 2.68 8.33
CA ARG A 21 -13.97 1.93 9.56
C ARG A 21 -12.75 1.02 9.47
N ASN A 22 -12.33 0.66 8.27
CA ASN A 22 -11.18 -0.19 8.01
C ASN A 22 -9.94 0.61 7.58
N TYR A 23 -9.92 1.92 7.83
CA TYR A 23 -8.83 2.84 7.41
C TYR A 23 -7.42 2.28 7.67
N ALA A 24 -7.20 1.66 8.83
CA ALA A 24 -5.89 1.08 9.18
C ALA A 24 -5.46 -0.06 8.24
N ASP A 25 -6.40 -0.93 7.84
CA ASP A 25 -6.12 -2.03 6.91
C ASP A 25 -5.70 -1.49 5.54
N HIS A 26 -6.38 -0.43 5.07
CA HIS A 26 -6.02 0.26 3.82
C HIS A 26 -4.64 0.92 3.92
N ALA A 27 -4.37 1.67 5.00
CA ALA A 27 -3.09 2.33 5.22
C ALA A 27 -1.92 1.33 5.30
N ILE A 28 -2.14 0.11 5.80
CA ILE A 28 -1.14 -0.96 5.79
C ILE A 28 -0.79 -1.40 4.38
N VAL A 29 -1.78 -1.54 3.48
CA VAL A 29 -1.53 -1.95 2.08
C VAL A 29 -0.68 -0.91 1.37
N TYR A 30 -1.02 0.36 1.49
CA TYR A 30 -0.25 1.42 0.84
C TYR A 30 1.16 1.55 1.42
N ARG A 31 1.30 1.46 2.75
CA ARG A 31 2.61 1.40 3.40
C ARG A 31 3.46 0.22 2.94
N ALA A 32 2.85 -0.96 2.75
CA ALA A 32 3.54 -2.14 2.24
C ALA A 32 4.06 -1.91 0.81
N TYR A 33 3.27 -1.25 -0.06
CA TYR A 33 3.72 -0.86 -1.40
C TYR A 33 5.02 -0.06 -1.34
N HIS A 34 5.05 1.03 -0.58
CA HIS A 34 6.27 1.85 -0.44
C HIS A 34 7.44 1.08 0.17
N MET A 35 7.18 0.22 1.15
CA MET A 35 8.22 -0.65 1.74
C MET A 35 8.86 -1.54 0.66
N PHE A 36 8.08 -2.23 -0.17
CA PHE A 36 8.62 -3.08 -1.23
C PHE A 36 9.37 -2.28 -2.31
N ARG A 37 8.88 -1.08 -2.66
CA ARG A 37 9.60 -0.16 -3.56
C ARG A 37 10.97 0.23 -2.95
N SER A 38 11.03 0.49 -1.65
CA SER A 38 12.29 0.82 -0.95
C SER A 38 13.29 -0.34 -0.89
N TYR A 39 12.82 -1.58 -0.99
CA TYR A 39 13.66 -2.78 -1.11
C TYR A 39 14.08 -3.09 -2.55
N GLY A 40 13.78 -2.20 -3.50
CA GLY A 40 14.21 -2.32 -4.88
C GLY A 40 13.32 -3.20 -5.76
N ILE A 41 12.10 -3.55 -5.30
CA ILE A 41 11.13 -4.22 -6.17
C ILE A 41 10.61 -3.19 -7.19
N PRO A 42 10.73 -3.44 -8.51
CA PRO A 42 10.22 -2.54 -9.53
C PRO A 42 8.69 -2.50 -9.49
N GLU A 43 8.09 -1.35 -9.83
CA GLU A 43 6.64 -1.13 -9.77
C GLU A 43 5.86 -2.11 -10.64
N GLU A 44 6.39 -2.41 -11.83
CA GLU A 44 5.84 -3.41 -12.75
C GLU A 44 5.72 -4.82 -12.14
N ASN A 45 6.43 -5.10 -11.04
CA ASN A 45 6.40 -6.37 -10.32
C ASN A 45 5.50 -6.34 -9.07
N ILE A 46 4.78 -5.25 -8.82
CA ILE A 46 3.87 -5.13 -7.69
C ILE A 46 2.45 -4.98 -8.22
N ILE A 47 1.61 -5.97 -7.93
CA ILE A 47 0.19 -5.93 -8.26
C ILE A 47 -0.58 -5.60 -6.99
N VAL A 48 -1.41 -4.56 -7.04
CA VAL A 48 -2.23 -4.11 -5.91
C VAL A 48 -3.70 -4.29 -6.26
N PHE A 49 -4.41 -5.09 -5.46
CA PHE A 49 -5.87 -5.16 -5.45
C PHE A 49 -6.36 -4.41 -4.22
N HIS A 50 -7.10 -3.33 -4.43
CA HIS A 50 -7.52 -2.44 -3.35
C HIS A 50 -8.81 -1.70 -3.75
N PHE A 51 -9.72 -1.47 -2.82
CA PHE A 51 -11.02 -0.80 -3.09
C PHE A 51 -10.89 0.69 -3.42
N ASP A 52 -9.80 1.31 -3.00
CA ASP A 52 -9.45 2.70 -3.33
C ASP A 52 -10.48 3.76 -2.88
N ASP A 53 -11.08 3.56 -1.70
CA ASP A 53 -12.20 4.36 -1.18
C ASP A 53 -11.87 5.21 0.07
N ILE A 54 -10.57 5.34 0.39
CA ILE A 54 -10.10 5.99 1.63
C ILE A 54 -9.52 7.38 1.41
N ALA A 55 -8.61 7.58 0.44
CA ALA A 55 -7.86 8.83 0.33
C ALA A 55 -8.75 10.06 0.09
N TYR A 56 -9.92 9.86 -0.54
CA TYR A 56 -10.91 10.91 -0.79
C TYR A 56 -12.24 10.65 -0.06
N ASN A 57 -12.21 9.87 1.02
CA ASN A 57 -13.38 9.63 1.84
C ASN A 57 -13.84 10.93 2.51
N LYS A 58 -15.15 11.17 2.62
CA LYS A 58 -15.72 12.38 3.24
C LYS A 58 -15.30 12.60 4.71
N GLU A 59 -14.91 11.52 5.40
CA GLU A 59 -14.51 11.57 6.81
C GLU A 59 -13.02 11.97 6.97
N ILE A 60 -12.26 12.07 5.87
CA ILE A 60 -10.85 12.43 5.90
C ILE A 60 -10.66 13.94 6.07
N SER A 61 -9.82 14.34 7.02
CA SER A 61 -9.52 15.76 7.26
C SER A 61 -8.65 16.38 6.16
N TYR A 62 -7.83 15.57 5.50
CA TYR A 62 -6.89 15.99 4.46
C TYR A 62 -7.08 15.12 3.21
N PRO A 63 -7.96 15.53 2.27
CA PRO A 63 -8.20 14.75 1.06
C PRO A 63 -6.92 14.50 0.26
N GLY A 64 -6.74 13.25 -0.17
CA GLY A 64 -5.58 12.77 -0.89
C GLY A 64 -4.40 12.32 -0.01
N ILE A 65 -4.47 12.48 1.32
CA ILE A 65 -3.40 12.11 2.24
C ILE A 65 -3.86 10.99 3.17
N VAL A 66 -3.14 9.87 3.20
CA VAL A 66 -3.39 8.77 4.13
C VAL A 66 -2.17 8.60 5.03
N MET A 67 -2.34 8.76 6.34
CA MET A 67 -1.29 8.50 7.34
C MET A 67 -1.55 7.19 8.08
N TYR A 68 -0.53 6.35 8.25
CA TYR A 68 -0.62 5.13 9.07
C TYR A 68 -0.43 5.41 10.58
N GLU A 69 0.37 6.42 10.91
CA GLU A 69 0.70 6.81 12.29
C GLU A 69 0.44 8.30 12.52
N THR A 70 0.22 8.72 13.76
CA THR A 70 -0.03 10.13 14.12
C THR A 70 1.15 11.00 13.68
N ASN A 71 0.90 12.04 12.89
CA ASN A 71 1.93 12.90 12.27
C ASN A 71 2.93 12.13 11.38
N GLY A 72 2.53 10.96 10.87
CA GLY A 72 3.31 10.18 9.92
C GLY A 72 3.37 10.81 8.53
N THR A 73 4.15 10.20 7.65
CA THR A 73 4.16 10.58 6.23
C THR A 73 2.90 10.07 5.54
N ASP A 74 2.59 10.69 4.40
CA ASP A 74 1.61 10.14 3.46
C ASP A 74 2.07 8.75 3.01
N VAL A 75 1.14 7.82 2.98
CA VAL A 75 1.35 6.45 2.52
C VAL A 75 0.49 6.10 1.33
N TYR A 76 -0.42 6.96 0.85
CA TYR A 76 -1.31 6.66 -0.28
C TYR A 76 -0.57 6.58 -1.62
#